data_AF-A0A959NZB2-F1
#
_entry.id   AF-A0A959NZB2-F1
#
_cell.length_a   1.000
_cell.length_b   1.000
_cell.length_c   1.000
_cell.angle_alpha   90.00
_cell.angle_beta   90.00
_cell.angle_gamma   90.00
#
_symmetry.space_group_name_H-M   'P 1'
#
loop_
_entity.id
_entity.type
_entity.pdbx_description
1 polymer ?
#
loop_
_entity_poly.entity_id
_entity_poly.type
_entity_poly.pdbx_seq_one_letter_code
_entity_poly.pdbx_strand_id
1 'polypeptide(L)'
;MIQKYITAILRDQFNLFFRYGFTDIPSVLTMNVDSEIDKSILEIFSRLTPFYDESHYIILEFETTLDLSKEQILKIEIQDLVKIYPLSKLASATIKQSRIDSRIKIEEPKFEHLLFDIELMFRRKNLLRSVKALWKICDIESEPDELFNKIGIDNLLKGIEYRKKGLKANMIREGNYWSYLIAYDSYNLNFPSSTLGHFYDAGEVFAYSNNQETFVGSKYYNFLESLNAKNPNLTLQEIIKYLEISDEISAYRNKATNNELKEYLISPIFLLLKEDLRKESELSKTKLNKKDYLLKVGGENFKAALVLLAAFFGFDKFYDAYYDKMNLRFFTAFRETKPSKKEEENRQEMVKKEIPKEKVEESISAANVLSLTINPVEMKTVSEPVNDYHQIILSALKSKGSCSLTDLAKELKAKKGKGKITKEDVRLILKDLEGIE
;
A
#
# COMPACT_ATOMS: atom_id res chain seq x y z
N MET A 1 -29.78 -30.30 20.90
CA MET A 1 -30.30 -29.96 19.55
C MET A 1 -29.10 -29.55 18.72
N ILE A 2 -28.90 -30.14 17.54
CA ILE A 2 -27.80 -29.73 16.65
C ILE A 2 -28.18 -28.38 16.05
N GLN A 3 -27.29 -27.41 16.16
CA GLN A 3 -27.47 -26.06 15.63
C GLN A 3 -26.38 -25.74 14.61
N LYS A 4 -26.71 -24.93 13.61
CA LYS A 4 -25.81 -24.52 12.53
C LYS A 4 -25.26 -23.13 12.82
N TYR A 5 -23.96 -23.01 12.71
CA TYR A 5 -23.22 -21.79 13.00
C TYR A 5 -22.31 -21.41 11.85
N ILE A 6 -21.99 -20.12 11.79
CA ILE A 6 -21.08 -19.55 10.82
C ILE A 6 -20.01 -18.71 11.51
N THR A 7 -18.81 -18.73 10.94
CA THR A 7 -17.68 -17.92 11.39
C THR A 7 -16.79 -17.59 10.19
N ALA A 8 -15.96 -16.57 10.30
CA ALA A 8 -14.93 -16.26 9.32
C ALA A 8 -13.57 -16.38 9.97
N ILE A 9 -12.65 -17.07 9.30
CA ILE A 9 -11.28 -17.28 9.77
C ILE A 9 -10.28 -16.98 8.67
N LEU A 10 -9.02 -16.80 9.07
CA LEU A 10 -7.92 -16.75 8.12
C LEU A 10 -7.75 -18.12 7.46
N ARG A 11 -7.40 -18.09 6.18
CA ARG A 11 -7.11 -19.28 5.40
C ARG A 11 -5.93 -20.07 6.00
N ASP A 12 -4.91 -19.40 6.53
CA ASP A 12 -3.81 -20.08 7.20
C ASP A 12 -4.24 -20.78 8.48
N GLN A 13 -5.18 -20.20 9.23
CA GLN A 13 -5.80 -20.86 10.36
C GLN A 13 -6.58 -22.10 9.90
N PHE A 14 -7.29 -22.04 8.78
CA PHE A 14 -7.96 -23.21 8.21
C PHE A 14 -6.98 -24.31 7.78
N ASN A 15 -5.83 -23.95 7.20
CA ASN A 15 -4.81 -24.93 6.83
C ASN A 15 -4.32 -25.71 8.06
N LEU A 16 -4.12 -25.03 9.19
CA LEU A 16 -3.78 -25.67 10.46
C LEU A 16 -4.94 -26.52 11.00
N PHE A 17 -6.17 -25.98 10.96
CA PHE A 17 -7.37 -26.71 11.38
C PHE A 17 -7.52 -28.03 10.61
N PHE A 18 -7.42 -28.01 9.28
CA PHE A 18 -7.49 -29.21 8.45
C PHE A 18 -6.37 -30.21 8.77
N ARG A 19 -5.15 -29.73 9.04
CA ARG A 19 -4.00 -30.59 9.33
C ARG A 19 -4.07 -31.27 10.70
N TYR A 20 -4.57 -30.56 11.72
CA TYR A 20 -4.59 -31.05 13.10
C TYR A 20 -5.94 -31.57 13.56
N GLY A 21 -7.01 -31.33 12.79
CA GLY A 21 -8.35 -31.87 13.03
C GLY A 21 -9.21 -31.05 13.99
N PHE A 22 -8.70 -29.98 14.61
CA PHE A 22 -9.48 -29.11 15.50
C PHE A 22 -9.01 -27.65 15.43
N THR A 23 -9.89 -26.72 15.81
CA THR A 23 -9.56 -25.30 16.02
C THR A 23 -10.38 -24.73 17.16
N ASP A 24 -9.79 -23.77 17.86
CA ASP A 24 -10.50 -22.96 18.86
C ASP A 24 -10.94 -21.65 18.22
N ILE A 25 -12.21 -21.29 18.39
CA ILE A 25 -12.79 -20.04 17.87
C ILE A 25 -13.49 -19.30 19.01
N PRO A 26 -13.14 -18.03 19.28
CA PRO A 26 -13.88 -17.20 20.23
C PRO A 26 -15.37 -17.15 19.87
N SER A 27 -16.26 -17.38 20.83
CA SER A 27 -17.71 -17.43 20.55
C SER A 27 -18.26 -16.12 19.98
N VAL A 28 -17.61 -14.99 20.28
CA VAL A 28 -17.93 -13.67 19.70
C VAL A 28 -17.70 -13.57 18.18
N LEU A 29 -16.96 -14.49 17.58
CA LEU A 29 -16.73 -14.60 16.13
C LEU A 29 -17.64 -15.64 15.47
N THR A 30 -18.64 -16.14 16.18
CA THR A 30 -19.55 -17.18 15.72
C THR A 30 -20.98 -16.69 15.83
N MET A 31 -21.78 -16.94 14.79
CA MET A 31 -23.18 -16.54 14.73
C MET A 31 -24.06 -17.69 14.24
N ASN A 32 -25.32 -17.73 14.69
CA ASN A 32 -26.29 -18.70 14.18
C ASN A 32 -26.56 -18.46 12.68
N VAL A 33 -26.78 -19.55 11.94
CA VAL A 33 -27.28 -19.49 10.57
C VAL A 33 -28.79 -19.24 10.63
N ASP A 34 -29.21 -17.98 10.57
CA ASP A 34 -30.61 -17.55 10.56
C ASP A 34 -30.95 -16.67 9.35
N SER A 35 -32.13 -16.04 9.37
CA SER A 35 -32.58 -15.14 8.30
C SER A 35 -31.83 -13.82 8.21
N GLU A 36 -31.05 -13.43 9.22
CA GLU A 36 -30.23 -12.21 9.26
C GLU A 36 -28.73 -12.51 9.01
N ILE A 37 -28.42 -13.61 8.31
CA ILE A 37 -27.04 -14.08 8.12
C ILE A 37 -26.07 -13.02 7.57
N ASP A 38 -26.52 -12.12 6.72
CA ASP A 38 -25.68 -11.06 6.16
C ASP A 38 -25.18 -10.09 7.24
N LYS A 39 -26.07 -9.70 8.16
CA LYS A 39 -25.72 -8.85 9.31
C LYS A 39 -24.78 -9.59 10.26
N SER A 40 -25.02 -10.88 10.47
CA SER A 40 -24.13 -11.75 11.25
C SER A 40 -22.72 -11.81 10.66
N ILE A 41 -22.58 -11.95 9.33
CA ILE A 41 -21.28 -11.92 8.65
C ILE A 41 -20.59 -10.58 8.84
N LEU A 42 -21.28 -9.45 8.63
CA LEU A 42 -20.72 -8.12 8.85
C LEU A 42 -20.27 -7.92 10.30
N GLU A 43 -21.02 -8.43 11.27
CA GLU A 43 -20.68 -8.37 12.69
C GLU A 43 -19.42 -9.20 13.01
N ILE A 44 -19.28 -10.40 12.43
CA ILE A 44 -18.07 -11.22 12.54
C ILE A 44 -16.85 -10.45 11.98
N PHE A 45 -16.95 -9.90 10.77
CA PHE A 45 -15.89 -9.09 10.17
C PHE A 45 -15.62 -7.80 10.94
N SER A 46 -16.61 -7.24 11.65
CA SER A 46 -16.40 -6.09 12.53
C SER A 46 -15.47 -6.41 13.72
N ARG A 47 -15.37 -7.68 14.11
CA ARG A 47 -14.60 -8.18 15.26
C ARG A 47 -13.29 -8.85 14.85
N LEU A 48 -13.16 -9.28 13.59
CA LEU A 48 -11.94 -9.88 13.05
C LEU A 48 -10.75 -8.93 13.00
N THR A 49 -9.56 -9.53 13.03
CA THR A 49 -8.25 -8.89 12.84
C THR A 49 -8.09 -8.37 11.39
N PRO A 50 -7.13 -7.46 11.12
CA PRO A 50 -7.19 -6.54 9.97
C PRO A 50 -7.34 -7.26 8.62
N PHE A 51 -8.34 -6.83 7.83
CA PHE A 51 -8.58 -7.36 6.49
C PHE A 51 -7.47 -6.98 5.51
N TYR A 52 -6.77 -7.98 5.01
CA TYR A 52 -5.73 -7.84 4.00
C TYR A 52 -6.33 -7.88 2.59
N ASP A 53 -6.77 -9.05 2.14
CA ASP A 53 -7.57 -9.22 0.93
C ASP A 53 -8.56 -10.37 1.07
N GLU A 54 -9.51 -10.41 0.14
CA GLU A 54 -10.62 -11.38 0.10
C GLU A 54 -10.19 -12.86 0.00
N SER A 55 -8.98 -13.16 -0.47
CA SER A 55 -8.49 -14.54 -0.62
C SER A 55 -7.86 -15.10 0.66
N HIS A 56 -7.57 -14.23 1.63
CA HIS A 56 -7.00 -14.61 2.93
C HIS A 56 -8.07 -15.05 3.93
N TYR A 57 -9.34 -14.86 3.62
CA TYR A 57 -10.44 -15.19 4.51
C TYR A 57 -11.36 -16.22 3.88
N ILE A 58 -11.88 -17.11 4.72
CA ILE A 58 -12.93 -18.05 4.36
C ILE A 58 -14.00 -18.04 5.44
N ILE A 59 -15.23 -18.33 5.02
CA ILE A 59 -16.37 -18.46 5.90
C ILE A 59 -16.65 -19.95 6.10
N LEU A 60 -16.68 -20.39 7.34
CA LEU A 60 -16.97 -21.77 7.72
C LEU A 60 -18.40 -21.88 8.23
N GLU A 61 -19.14 -22.87 7.74
CA GLU A 61 -20.41 -23.32 8.32
C GLU A 61 -20.17 -24.66 9.03
N PHE A 62 -20.55 -24.75 10.29
CA PHE A 62 -20.35 -25.94 11.12
C PHE A 62 -21.58 -26.23 11.99
N GLU A 63 -21.69 -27.47 12.45
CA GLU A 63 -22.77 -27.94 13.31
C GLU A 63 -22.25 -28.31 14.69
N THR A 64 -22.91 -27.84 15.75
CA THR A 64 -22.54 -28.23 17.11
C THR A 64 -23.76 -28.38 18.01
N THR A 65 -23.61 -29.15 19.08
CA THR A 65 -24.58 -29.26 20.17
C THR A 65 -24.26 -28.32 21.33
N LEU A 66 -23.13 -27.60 21.27
CA LEU A 66 -22.70 -26.67 22.30
C LEU A 66 -23.60 -25.42 22.35
N ASP A 67 -23.87 -24.96 23.56
CA ASP A 67 -24.63 -23.73 23.82
C ASP A 67 -23.66 -22.54 23.85
N LEU A 68 -23.63 -21.76 22.75
CA LEU A 68 -22.73 -20.61 22.60
C LEU A 68 -22.90 -19.55 23.68
N SER A 69 -24.07 -19.48 24.35
CA SER A 69 -24.31 -18.50 25.41
C SER A 69 -23.49 -18.77 26.68
N LYS A 70 -22.94 -19.98 26.82
CA LYS A 70 -22.20 -20.42 28.01
C LYS A 70 -20.70 -20.55 27.78
N GLU A 71 -20.27 -20.60 26.53
CA GLU A 71 -18.88 -20.85 26.16
C GLU A 71 -18.20 -19.56 25.65
N GLN A 72 -17.02 -19.25 26.16
CA GLN A 72 -16.22 -18.13 25.65
C GLN A 72 -15.39 -18.53 24.42
N ILE A 73 -14.98 -19.81 24.36
CA ILE A 73 -14.17 -20.37 23.29
C ILE A 73 -14.83 -21.68 22.87
N LEU A 74 -15.00 -21.84 21.56
CA LEU A 74 -15.58 -23.03 20.95
C LEU A 74 -14.47 -23.86 20.36
N LYS A 75 -14.35 -25.08 20.87
CA LYS A 75 -13.53 -26.11 20.24
C LYS A 75 -14.37 -26.77 19.15
N ILE A 76 -13.92 -26.64 17.92
CA ILE A 76 -14.58 -27.21 16.74
C ILE A 76 -13.69 -28.32 16.20
N GLU A 77 -14.23 -29.52 16.05
CA GLU A 77 -13.56 -30.64 15.41
C GLU A 77 -13.82 -30.60 13.90
N ILE A 78 -12.92 -31.13 13.08
CA ILE A 78 -13.03 -31.05 11.61
C ILE A 78 -14.27 -31.77 11.09
N GLN A 79 -14.78 -32.75 11.83
CA GLN A 79 -16.01 -33.48 11.54
C GLN A 79 -17.27 -32.62 11.71
N ASP A 80 -17.20 -31.54 12.48
CA ASP A 80 -18.31 -30.61 12.71
C ASP A 80 -18.48 -29.65 11.53
N LEU A 81 -17.45 -29.53 10.67
CA LEU A 81 -17.45 -28.64 9.53
C LEU A 81 -18.36 -29.17 8.42
N VAL A 82 -19.30 -28.35 7.98
CA VAL A 82 -20.28 -28.69 6.94
C VAL A 82 -19.89 -28.10 5.59
N LYS A 83 -19.55 -26.80 5.55
CA LYS A 83 -19.21 -26.09 4.30
C LYS A 83 -18.15 -25.02 4.50
N ILE A 84 -17.49 -24.70 3.39
CA ILE A 84 -16.51 -23.62 3.28
C ILE A 84 -16.93 -22.71 2.13
N TYR A 85 -17.21 -21.45 2.45
CA TYR A 85 -17.57 -20.43 1.48
C TYR A 85 -16.40 -19.46 1.28
N PRO A 86 -15.97 -19.23 0.04
CA PRO A 86 -15.05 -18.14 -0.29
C PRO A 86 -15.80 -16.79 -0.23
N LEU A 87 -15.07 -15.70 -0.03
CA LEU A 87 -15.67 -14.36 -0.01
C LEU A 87 -16.11 -13.88 -1.40
N SER A 88 -15.40 -14.26 -2.45
CA SER A 88 -15.69 -13.82 -3.82
C SER A 88 -15.32 -14.90 -4.84
N LYS A 89 -15.65 -14.66 -6.11
CA LYS A 89 -15.23 -15.56 -7.20
C LYS A 89 -13.72 -15.57 -7.38
N LEU A 90 -13.07 -14.42 -7.22
CA LEU A 90 -11.60 -14.33 -7.29
C LEU A 90 -10.96 -15.09 -6.13
N ALA A 91 -11.45 -14.88 -4.90
CA ALA A 91 -11.00 -15.66 -3.74
C ALA A 91 -11.20 -17.18 -3.96
N SER A 92 -12.35 -17.59 -4.51
CA SER A 92 -12.63 -18.99 -4.84
C SER A 92 -11.59 -19.58 -5.79
N ALA A 93 -11.25 -18.86 -6.87
CA ALA A 93 -10.25 -19.29 -7.84
C ALA A 93 -8.85 -19.44 -7.19
N THR A 94 -8.41 -18.43 -6.43
CA THR A 94 -7.11 -18.45 -5.72
C THR A 94 -7.02 -19.60 -4.73
N ILE A 95 -8.07 -19.80 -3.92
CA ILE A 95 -8.14 -20.88 -2.94
C ILE A 95 -8.13 -22.24 -3.64
N LYS A 96 -8.90 -22.43 -4.72
CA LYS A 96 -8.93 -23.69 -5.47
C LYS A 96 -7.58 -24.03 -6.11
N GLN A 97 -6.84 -23.03 -6.57
CA GLN A 97 -5.50 -23.21 -7.15
C GLN A 97 -4.46 -23.61 -6.11
N SER A 98 -4.54 -23.05 -4.91
CA SER A 98 -3.55 -23.21 -3.84
C SER A 98 -4.08 -24.00 -2.63
N ARG A 99 -5.12 -24.82 -2.85
CA ARG A 99 -5.77 -25.61 -1.80
C ARG A 99 -4.83 -26.63 -1.18
N ILE A 100 -4.99 -26.83 0.13
CA ILE A 100 -4.21 -27.81 0.89
C ILE A 100 -4.53 -29.26 0.51
N ASP A 101 -5.76 -29.55 0.07
CA ASP A 101 -6.18 -30.88 -0.36
C ASP A 101 -7.25 -30.76 -1.45
N SER A 102 -7.14 -31.60 -2.48
CA SER A 102 -8.05 -31.57 -3.63
C SER A 102 -9.47 -32.05 -3.34
N ARG A 103 -9.67 -32.78 -2.23
CA ARG A 103 -10.96 -33.29 -1.78
C ARG A 103 -11.81 -32.24 -1.09
N ILE A 104 -11.20 -31.13 -0.66
CA ILE A 104 -11.92 -30.03 -0.02
C ILE A 104 -12.79 -29.35 -1.07
N LYS A 105 -14.10 -29.44 -0.87
CA LYS A 105 -15.10 -28.74 -1.69
C LYS A 105 -15.22 -27.30 -1.21
N ILE A 106 -14.88 -26.37 -2.08
CA ILE A 106 -15.11 -24.94 -1.88
C ILE A 106 -16.44 -24.59 -2.55
N GLU A 107 -17.39 -24.08 -1.77
CA GLU A 107 -18.71 -23.69 -2.26
C GLU A 107 -18.65 -22.43 -3.13
N GLU A 108 -19.78 -22.08 -3.75
CA GLU A 108 -19.93 -20.81 -4.45
C GLU A 108 -19.90 -19.62 -3.44
N PRO A 109 -19.38 -18.45 -3.85
CA PRO A 109 -19.22 -17.29 -2.97
C PRO A 109 -20.57 -16.65 -2.64
N LYS A 110 -21.26 -17.20 -1.64
CA LYS A 110 -22.60 -16.79 -1.22
C LYS A 110 -22.67 -15.34 -0.72
N PHE A 111 -21.55 -14.81 -0.21
CA PHE A 111 -21.50 -13.53 0.50
C PHE A 111 -20.73 -12.44 -0.25
N GLU A 112 -20.49 -12.63 -1.55
CA GLU A 112 -19.74 -11.68 -2.38
C GLU A 112 -20.36 -10.27 -2.41
N HIS A 113 -21.68 -10.17 -2.28
CA HIS A 113 -22.39 -8.88 -2.23
C HIS A 113 -22.03 -8.05 -0.99
N LEU A 114 -21.57 -8.67 0.10
CA LEU A 114 -21.16 -7.99 1.33
C LEU A 114 -19.72 -7.49 1.30
N LEU A 115 -18.93 -7.90 0.30
CA LEU A 115 -17.51 -7.60 0.24
C LEU A 115 -17.22 -6.09 0.25
N PHE A 116 -18.05 -5.30 -0.44
CA PHE A 116 -17.90 -3.85 -0.46
C PHE A 116 -18.00 -3.24 0.94
N ASP A 117 -19.01 -3.65 1.71
CA ASP A 117 -19.24 -3.15 3.06
C ASP A 117 -18.12 -3.59 4.02
N ILE A 118 -17.68 -4.84 3.90
CA ILE A 118 -16.53 -5.38 4.65
C ILE A 118 -15.28 -4.53 4.36
N GLU A 119 -14.91 -4.37 3.08
CA GLU A 119 -13.75 -3.55 2.69
C GLU A 119 -13.86 -2.12 3.20
N LEU A 120 -15.04 -1.50 3.10
CA LEU A 120 -15.28 -0.13 3.54
C LEU A 120 -15.09 0.03 5.05
N MET A 121 -15.61 -0.91 5.85
CA MET A 121 -15.44 -0.94 7.30
C MET A 121 -13.95 -1.00 7.69
N PHE A 122 -13.18 -1.87 7.05
CA PHE A 122 -11.75 -2.01 7.33
C PHE A 122 -10.95 -0.79 6.86
N ARG A 123 -11.26 -0.23 5.68
CA ARG A 123 -10.65 1.03 5.21
C ARG A 123 -10.88 2.16 6.19
N ARG A 124 -12.09 2.31 6.72
CA ARG A 124 -12.41 3.32 7.74
C ARG A 124 -11.55 3.13 8.99
N LYS A 125 -11.46 1.90 9.53
CA LYS A 125 -10.61 1.60 10.68
C LYS A 125 -9.12 1.90 10.39
N ASN A 126 -8.64 1.51 9.21
CA ASN A 126 -7.25 1.71 8.80
C ASN A 126 -6.92 3.21 8.67
N LEU A 127 -7.81 4.00 8.05
CA LEU A 127 -7.68 5.45 7.99
C LEU A 127 -7.55 6.08 9.38
N LEU A 128 -8.44 5.74 10.31
CA LEU A 128 -8.40 6.27 11.67
C LEU A 128 -7.10 5.89 12.40
N ARG A 129 -6.61 4.66 12.22
CA ARG A 129 -5.32 4.21 12.77
C ARG A 129 -4.14 4.96 12.15
N SER A 130 -4.17 5.15 10.84
CA SER A 130 -3.14 5.88 10.09
C SER A 130 -3.03 7.34 10.55
N VAL A 131 -4.17 8.01 10.78
CA VAL A 131 -4.19 9.38 11.33
C VAL A 131 -3.59 9.40 12.73
N LYS A 132 -4.01 8.48 13.62
CA LYS A 132 -3.44 8.37 14.97
C LYS A 132 -1.94 8.12 14.95
N ALA A 133 -1.46 7.34 13.98
CA ALA A 133 -0.03 7.09 13.80
C ALA A 133 0.72 8.38 13.46
N LEU A 134 0.25 9.12 12.45
CA LEU A 134 0.86 10.40 12.06
C LEU A 134 0.79 11.44 13.17
N TRP A 135 -0.31 11.50 13.94
CA TRP A 135 -0.44 12.37 15.11
C TRP A 135 0.65 12.10 16.13
N LYS A 136 0.86 10.82 16.47
CA LYS A 136 1.89 10.41 17.42
C LYS A 136 3.31 10.67 16.89
N ILE A 137 3.57 10.36 15.62
CA ILE A 137 4.86 10.65 14.96
C ILE A 137 5.14 12.16 14.97
N CYS A 138 4.11 12.97 14.75
CA CYS A 138 4.22 14.43 14.69
C CYS A 138 4.15 15.14 16.06
N ASP A 139 4.04 14.40 17.16
CA ASP A 139 3.86 14.95 18.52
C ASP A 139 2.68 15.94 18.62
N ILE A 140 1.57 15.63 17.94
CA ILE A 140 0.35 16.44 17.98
C ILE A 140 -0.53 15.97 19.13
N GLU A 141 -0.80 16.86 20.09
CA GLU A 141 -1.61 16.56 21.29
C GLU A 141 -3.12 16.71 21.07
N SER A 142 -3.55 17.55 20.11
CA SER A 142 -4.97 17.77 19.82
C SER A 142 -5.62 16.56 19.15
N GLU A 143 -6.88 16.26 19.46
CA GLU A 143 -7.63 15.19 18.78
C GLU A 143 -7.97 15.55 17.31
N PRO A 144 -8.04 14.56 16.40
CA PRO A 144 -8.31 14.79 14.98
C PRO A 144 -9.81 14.95 14.64
N ASP A 145 -10.73 14.76 15.60
CA ASP A 145 -12.18 14.69 15.36
C ASP A 145 -12.76 15.92 14.65
N GLU A 146 -12.30 17.12 15.02
CA GLU A 146 -12.76 18.36 14.38
C GLU A 146 -12.40 18.39 12.88
N LEU A 147 -11.19 17.93 12.53
CA LEU A 147 -10.76 17.83 11.14
C LEU A 147 -11.55 16.76 10.39
N PHE A 148 -11.90 15.64 11.04
CA PHE A 148 -12.77 14.64 10.42
C PHE A 148 -14.16 15.19 10.09
N ASN A 149 -14.72 16.04 10.96
CA ASN A 149 -15.99 16.70 10.70
C ASN A 149 -15.89 17.73 9.56
N LYS A 150 -14.81 18.53 9.54
CA LYS A 150 -14.58 19.55 8.49
C LYS A 150 -14.28 18.95 7.11
N ILE A 151 -13.49 17.87 7.06
CA ILE A 151 -13.08 17.18 5.82
C ILE A 151 -14.17 16.19 5.35
N GLY A 152 -14.77 15.46 6.28
CA GLY A 152 -15.67 14.33 6.02
C GLY A 152 -14.89 13.05 5.70
N ILE A 153 -14.99 12.04 6.57
CA ILE A 153 -14.33 10.75 6.35
C ILE A 153 -14.78 10.08 5.05
N ASP A 154 -16.07 10.17 4.73
CA ASP A 154 -16.63 9.54 3.52
C ASP A 154 -16.07 10.15 2.24
N ASN A 155 -15.71 11.44 2.28
CA ASN A 155 -15.02 12.12 1.17
C ASN A 155 -13.63 11.54 0.93
N LEU A 156 -12.91 11.21 1.99
CA LEU A 156 -11.60 10.57 1.92
C LEU A 156 -11.73 9.14 1.35
N LEU A 157 -12.71 8.38 1.85
CA LEU A 157 -12.99 7.02 1.40
C LEU A 157 -13.37 6.98 -0.09
N LYS A 158 -14.20 7.91 -0.57
CA LYS A 158 -14.51 8.08 -2.00
C LYS A 158 -13.26 8.35 -2.84
N GLY A 159 -12.37 9.24 -2.36
CA GLY A 159 -11.10 9.51 -3.03
C GLY A 159 -10.22 8.26 -3.17
N ILE A 160 -10.14 7.44 -2.12
CA ILE A 160 -9.44 6.15 -2.13
C ILE A 160 -10.08 5.18 -3.13
N GLU A 161 -11.42 5.14 -3.18
CA GLU A 161 -12.16 4.30 -4.13
C GLU A 161 -11.90 4.70 -5.58
N TYR A 162 -11.92 6.00 -5.90
CA TYR A 162 -11.58 6.49 -7.24
C TYR A 162 -10.19 6.02 -7.68
N ARG A 163 -9.19 6.08 -6.78
CA ARG A 163 -7.84 5.56 -7.05
C ARG A 163 -7.83 4.05 -7.29
N LYS A 164 -8.54 3.26 -6.47
CA LYS A 164 -8.63 1.80 -6.66
C LYS A 164 -9.19 1.45 -8.04
N LYS A 165 -10.12 2.27 -8.55
CA LYS A 165 -10.71 2.14 -9.89
C LYS A 165 -9.86 2.74 -11.03
N GLY A 166 -8.71 3.35 -10.73
CA GLY A 166 -7.87 4.04 -11.71
C GLY A 166 -8.48 5.32 -12.29
N LEU A 167 -9.50 5.89 -11.63
CA LEU A 167 -10.15 7.12 -12.07
C LEU A 167 -9.26 8.32 -11.76
N LYS A 168 -8.89 9.07 -12.80
CA LYS A 168 -8.11 10.30 -12.67
C LYS A 168 -8.98 11.46 -12.18
N ALA A 169 -8.38 12.41 -11.47
CA ALA A 169 -9.09 13.56 -10.91
C ALA A 169 -9.92 14.34 -11.94
N ASN A 170 -9.40 14.56 -13.16
CA ASN A 170 -10.12 15.26 -14.24
C ASN A 170 -11.31 14.48 -14.84
N MET A 171 -11.47 13.20 -14.50
CA MET A 171 -12.57 12.36 -14.96
C MET A 171 -13.69 12.23 -13.93
N ILE A 172 -13.46 12.68 -12.69
CA ILE A 172 -14.47 12.69 -11.63
C ILE A 172 -15.51 13.76 -11.97
N ARG A 173 -16.80 13.45 -11.73
CA ARG A 173 -17.93 14.36 -11.96
C ARG A 173 -18.73 14.70 -10.70
N GLU A 174 -18.77 13.77 -9.74
CA GLU A 174 -19.57 13.88 -8.50
C GLU A 174 -18.69 13.66 -7.24
N GLY A 175 -17.53 14.34 -7.20
CA GLY A 175 -16.63 14.33 -6.05
C GLY A 175 -16.72 15.61 -5.22
N ASN A 176 -16.30 15.54 -3.96
CA ASN A 176 -15.93 16.75 -3.21
C ASN A 176 -14.44 17.05 -3.41
N TYR A 177 -14.00 18.28 -3.08
CA TYR A 177 -12.59 18.71 -3.22
C TYR A 177 -11.56 17.68 -2.73
N TRP A 178 -11.75 17.12 -1.52
CA TRP A 178 -10.82 16.16 -0.92
C TRP A 178 -10.73 14.84 -1.71
N SER A 179 -11.84 14.36 -2.26
CA SER A 179 -11.83 13.16 -3.11
C SER A 179 -11.07 13.38 -4.42
N TYR A 180 -11.19 14.57 -5.04
CA TYR A 180 -10.38 14.96 -6.20
C TYR A 180 -8.89 15.02 -5.85
N LEU A 181 -8.55 15.65 -4.72
CA LEU A 181 -7.17 15.81 -4.27
C LEU A 181 -6.48 14.47 -3.99
N ILE A 182 -7.17 13.52 -3.35
CA ILE A 182 -6.64 12.17 -3.13
C ILE A 182 -6.39 11.46 -4.47
N ALA A 183 -7.36 11.53 -5.39
CA ALA A 183 -7.26 10.89 -6.71
C ALA A 183 -6.32 11.61 -7.69
N TYR A 184 -5.79 12.77 -7.31
CA TYR A 184 -4.87 13.53 -8.14
C TYR A 184 -3.47 12.94 -8.11
N ASP A 185 -2.89 12.74 -9.28
CA ASP A 185 -1.46 12.54 -9.47
C ASP A 185 -0.97 13.66 -10.39
N SER A 186 0.22 14.20 -10.12
CA SER A 186 0.77 15.27 -10.96
C SER A 186 1.22 14.65 -12.28
N TYR A 187 0.60 15.10 -13.38
CA TYR A 187 0.92 14.67 -14.74
C TYR A 187 1.40 15.83 -15.62
N ASN A 188 1.35 17.07 -15.12
CA ASN A 188 1.64 18.23 -15.94
C ASN A 188 3.14 18.54 -15.95
N LEU A 189 3.83 18.04 -16.97
CA LEU A 189 5.26 18.27 -17.21
C LEU A 189 5.63 19.75 -17.37
N ASN A 190 4.65 20.64 -17.54
CA ASN A 190 4.88 22.08 -17.71
C ASN A 190 4.99 22.83 -16.39
N PHE A 191 4.67 22.22 -15.24
CA PHE A 191 4.82 22.87 -13.95
C PHE A 191 6.24 22.74 -13.40
N PRO A 192 6.74 23.74 -12.65
CA PRO A 192 8.06 23.68 -12.05
C PRO A 192 8.22 22.45 -11.15
N SER A 193 9.39 21.82 -11.16
CA SER A 193 9.71 20.72 -10.22
C SER A 193 10.08 21.21 -8.81
N SER A 194 9.99 22.52 -8.56
CA SER A 194 10.29 23.13 -7.25
C SER A 194 9.07 23.06 -6.32
N THR A 195 9.22 23.53 -5.08
CA THR A 195 8.10 23.63 -4.11
C THR A 195 6.90 24.40 -4.70
N LEU A 196 7.15 25.36 -5.58
CA LEU A 196 6.11 26.14 -6.24
C LEU A 196 5.23 25.27 -7.15
N GLY A 197 5.77 24.21 -7.76
CA GLY A 197 5.02 23.27 -8.60
C GLY A 197 3.79 22.69 -7.93
N HIS A 198 3.88 22.36 -6.64
CA HIS A 198 2.73 21.83 -5.88
C HIS A 198 1.59 22.84 -5.71
N PHE A 199 1.88 24.14 -5.80
CA PHE A 199 0.85 25.18 -5.82
C PHE A 199 0.17 25.26 -7.20
N TYR A 200 0.90 24.98 -8.28
CA TYR A 200 0.27 24.80 -9.60
C TYR A 200 -0.64 23.59 -9.61
N ASP A 201 -0.17 22.44 -9.10
CA ASP A 201 -0.98 21.23 -8.97
C ASP A 201 -2.25 21.49 -8.14
N ALA A 202 -2.15 22.24 -7.04
CA ALA A 202 -3.31 22.63 -6.23
C ALA A 202 -4.33 23.48 -7.01
N GLY A 203 -3.85 24.33 -7.91
CA GLY A 203 -4.70 25.07 -8.86
C GLY A 203 -5.45 24.14 -9.81
N GLU A 204 -4.79 23.13 -10.38
CA GLU A 204 -5.43 22.12 -11.24
C GLU A 204 -6.49 21.32 -10.47
N VAL A 205 -6.17 20.85 -9.27
CA VAL A 205 -7.15 20.14 -8.43
C VAL A 205 -8.38 20.99 -8.19
N PHE A 206 -8.18 22.28 -7.89
CA PHE A 206 -9.28 23.23 -7.69
C PHE A 206 -10.09 23.47 -8.97
N ALA A 207 -9.45 23.52 -10.14
CA ALA A 207 -10.17 23.60 -11.41
C ALA A 207 -11.04 22.35 -11.63
N TYR A 208 -10.49 21.15 -11.46
CA TYR A 208 -11.23 19.90 -11.63
C TYR A 208 -12.41 19.79 -10.68
N SER A 209 -12.22 20.14 -9.40
CA SER A 209 -13.32 20.11 -8.42
C SER A 209 -14.45 21.10 -8.73
N ASN A 210 -14.19 22.10 -9.57
CA ASN A 210 -15.15 23.09 -10.06
C ASN A 210 -15.59 22.84 -11.50
N ASN A 211 -15.40 21.62 -12.02
CA ASN A 211 -15.74 21.21 -13.38
C ASN A 211 -15.08 22.07 -14.48
N GLN A 212 -13.88 22.59 -14.21
CA GLN A 212 -13.04 23.28 -15.20
C GLN A 212 -11.95 22.33 -15.70
N GLU A 213 -11.56 22.45 -16.97
CA GLU A 213 -10.54 21.59 -17.58
C GLU A 213 -9.10 21.91 -17.15
N THR A 214 -8.84 23.14 -16.70
CA THR A 214 -7.53 23.61 -16.22
C THR A 214 -7.71 24.93 -15.47
N PHE A 215 -6.73 25.31 -14.65
CA PHE A 215 -6.66 26.66 -14.06
C PHE A 215 -5.74 27.62 -14.82
N VAL A 216 -5.09 27.17 -15.90
CA VAL A 216 -4.20 28.00 -16.74
C VAL A 216 -4.97 29.22 -17.26
N GLY A 217 -4.34 30.38 -17.20
CA GLY A 217 -4.95 31.68 -17.57
C GLY A 217 -5.79 32.32 -16.46
N SER A 218 -6.00 31.65 -15.33
CA SER A 218 -6.62 32.27 -14.15
C SER A 218 -5.71 33.31 -13.50
N LYS A 219 -6.28 34.20 -12.68
CA LYS A 219 -5.51 35.14 -11.85
C LYS A 219 -4.52 34.41 -10.92
N TYR A 220 -4.90 33.25 -10.40
CA TYR A 220 -4.03 32.43 -9.56
C TYR A 220 -2.83 31.89 -10.35
N TYR A 221 -3.06 31.38 -11.56
CA TYR A 221 -2.00 30.94 -12.46
C TYR A 221 -1.01 32.07 -12.78
N ASN A 222 -1.52 33.24 -13.20
CA ASN A 222 -0.68 34.40 -13.54
C ASN A 222 0.13 34.90 -12.34
N PHE A 223 -0.46 34.85 -11.14
CA PHE A 223 0.24 35.17 -9.90
C PHE A 223 1.40 34.19 -9.63
N LEU A 224 1.18 32.88 -9.80
CA LEU A 224 2.25 31.88 -9.64
C LEU A 224 3.34 32.03 -10.69
N GLU A 225 2.99 32.38 -11.94
CA GLU A 225 3.97 32.64 -13.02
C GLU A 225 4.85 33.85 -12.68
N SER A 226 4.25 34.92 -12.13
CA SER A 226 4.97 36.10 -11.65
C SER A 226 5.95 35.77 -10.51
N LEU A 227 5.54 34.90 -9.57
CA LEU A 227 6.43 34.42 -8.52
C LEU A 227 7.57 33.57 -9.08
N ASN A 228 7.25 32.64 -9.98
CA ASN A 228 8.22 31.74 -10.61
C ASN A 228 9.28 32.51 -11.41
N ALA A 229 8.86 33.53 -12.16
CA ALA A 229 9.74 34.39 -12.94
C ALA A 229 10.69 35.23 -12.06
N LYS A 230 10.24 35.64 -10.87
CA LYS A 230 11.07 36.39 -9.91
C LYS A 230 12.05 35.48 -9.15
N ASN A 231 11.55 34.35 -8.65
CA ASN A 231 12.37 33.37 -7.95
C ASN A 231 11.72 31.96 -8.05
N PRO A 232 12.29 31.04 -8.84
CA PRO A 232 11.74 29.70 -9.00
C PRO A 232 11.96 28.78 -7.78
N ASN A 233 12.87 29.16 -6.87
CA ASN A 233 13.31 28.35 -5.73
C ASN A 233 12.76 28.86 -4.39
N LEU A 234 11.60 29.52 -4.40
CA LEU A 234 10.94 29.98 -3.17
C LEU A 234 10.67 28.82 -2.20
N THR A 235 10.90 29.10 -0.93
CA THR A 235 10.57 28.18 0.16
C THR A 235 9.07 28.15 0.41
N LEU A 236 8.59 27.07 1.04
CA LEU A 236 7.18 26.92 1.41
C LEU A 236 6.65 28.13 2.20
N GLN A 237 7.41 28.63 3.19
CA GLN A 237 7.01 29.76 4.01
C GLN A 237 6.90 31.07 3.21
N GLU A 238 7.82 31.31 2.28
CA GLU A 238 7.77 32.50 1.42
C GLU A 238 6.56 32.47 0.50
N ILE A 239 6.28 31.33 -0.13
CA ILE A 239 5.11 31.19 -1.02
C ILE A 239 3.82 31.44 -0.24
N ILE A 240 3.68 30.82 0.94
CA ILE A 240 2.51 31.02 1.81
C ILE A 240 2.36 32.49 2.19
N LYS A 241 3.46 33.16 2.57
CA LYS A 241 3.42 34.59 2.89
C LYS A 241 2.93 35.42 1.71
N TYR A 242 3.43 35.18 0.49
CA TYR A 242 2.96 35.88 -0.70
C TYR A 242 1.49 35.60 -1.01
N LEU A 243 1.05 34.35 -0.81
CA LEU A 243 -0.35 33.97 -1.01
C LEU A 243 -1.29 34.69 -0.05
N GLU A 244 -0.93 34.80 1.23
CA GLU A 244 -1.78 35.42 2.25
C GLU A 244 -1.94 36.94 2.04
N ILE A 245 -0.88 37.64 1.63
CA ILE A 245 -0.89 39.11 1.53
C ILE A 245 -1.39 39.65 0.17
N SER A 246 -1.48 38.83 -0.86
CA SER A 246 -1.76 39.29 -2.22
C SER A 246 -3.25 39.59 -2.45
N ASP A 247 -3.63 40.84 -2.68
CA ASP A 247 -5.04 41.17 -2.97
C ASP A 247 -5.54 40.61 -4.31
N GLU A 248 -4.63 40.39 -5.28
CA GLU A 248 -4.94 39.91 -6.63
C GLU A 248 -5.68 38.57 -6.65
N ILE A 249 -5.34 37.68 -5.70
CA ILE A 249 -5.89 36.33 -5.60
C ILE A 249 -6.88 36.17 -4.45
N SER A 250 -7.32 37.26 -3.82
CA SER A 250 -8.28 37.25 -2.70
C SER A 250 -9.55 36.45 -3.03
N ALA A 251 -10.10 36.63 -4.24
CA ALA A 251 -11.26 35.88 -4.71
C ALA A 251 -10.99 34.37 -4.80
N TYR A 252 -9.79 33.96 -5.22
CA TYR A 252 -9.40 32.55 -5.23
C TYR A 252 -9.26 32.01 -3.80
N ARG A 253 -8.55 32.73 -2.91
CA ARG A 253 -8.42 32.32 -1.49
C ARG A 253 -9.77 32.10 -0.83
N ASN A 254 -10.71 33.02 -1.05
CA ASN A 254 -12.05 32.93 -0.47
C ASN A 254 -12.83 31.72 -1.00
N LYS A 255 -12.72 31.41 -2.30
CA LYS A 255 -13.38 30.24 -2.89
C LYS A 255 -12.71 28.92 -2.52
N ALA A 256 -11.38 28.92 -2.37
CA ALA A 256 -10.57 27.79 -1.94
C ALA A 256 -10.41 27.75 -0.40
N THR A 257 -11.37 28.32 0.33
CA THR A 257 -11.46 28.18 1.78
C THR A 257 -12.86 27.68 2.10
N ASN A 258 -12.96 26.52 2.73
CA ASN A 258 -14.23 25.92 3.09
C ASN A 258 -14.15 25.37 4.52
N ASN A 259 -15.16 25.65 5.35
CA ASN A 259 -15.17 25.28 6.78
C ASN A 259 -13.86 25.64 7.52
N GLU A 260 -13.32 26.85 7.26
CA GLU A 260 -12.05 27.35 7.79
C GLU A 260 -10.79 26.62 7.30
N LEU A 261 -10.94 25.56 6.51
CA LEU A 261 -9.84 24.85 5.87
C LEU A 261 -9.43 25.59 4.60
N LYS A 262 -8.18 26.06 4.57
CA LYS A 262 -7.60 26.75 3.42
C LYS A 262 -7.08 25.70 2.44
N GLU A 263 -7.95 25.23 1.54
CA GLU A 263 -7.65 24.24 0.51
C GLU A 263 -6.39 24.61 -0.30
N TYR A 264 -6.23 25.91 -0.61
CA TYR A 264 -5.05 26.45 -1.31
C TYR A 264 -3.73 26.36 -0.53
N LEU A 265 -3.76 26.05 0.77
CA LEU A 265 -2.58 25.74 1.60
C LEU A 265 -2.45 24.25 1.87
N ILE A 266 -3.57 23.59 2.16
CA ILE A 266 -3.60 22.16 2.51
C ILE A 266 -3.10 21.31 1.33
N SER A 267 -3.61 21.57 0.13
CA SER A 267 -3.29 20.81 -1.07
C SER A 267 -1.81 20.83 -1.44
N PRO A 268 -1.14 22.00 -1.56
CA PRO A 268 0.28 22.01 -1.88
C PRO A 268 1.13 21.36 -0.79
N ILE A 269 0.79 21.51 0.49
CA ILE A 269 1.49 20.84 1.60
C ILE A 269 1.33 19.32 1.49
N PHE A 270 0.11 18.83 1.27
CA PHE A 270 -0.17 17.41 1.07
C PHE A 270 0.61 16.85 -0.14
N LEU A 271 0.56 17.53 -1.29
CA LEU A 271 1.21 17.08 -2.52
C LEU A 271 2.74 17.05 -2.39
N LEU A 272 3.32 18.08 -1.75
CA LEU A 272 4.74 18.15 -1.41
C LEU A 272 5.18 16.95 -0.58
N LEU A 273 4.44 16.63 0.49
CA LEU A 273 4.78 15.52 1.39
C LEU A 273 4.47 14.17 0.76
N LYS A 274 3.43 14.08 -0.06
CA LYS A 274 3.07 12.87 -0.82
C LYS A 274 4.19 12.47 -1.77
N GLU A 275 4.73 13.43 -2.53
CA GLU A 275 5.83 13.16 -3.44
C GLU A 275 7.10 12.74 -2.68
N ASP A 276 7.40 13.43 -1.58
CA ASP A 276 8.57 13.16 -0.74
C ASP A 276 8.51 11.76 -0.10
N LEU A 277 7.36 11.36 0.44
CA LEU A 277 7.11 10.03 1.00
C LEU A 277 7.09 8.90 -0.03
N ARG A 278 6.84 9.21 -1.31
CA ARG A 278 6.96 8.23 -2.40
C ARG A 278 8.41 7.96 -2.78
N LYS A 279 9.29 8.97 -2.65
CA LYS A 279 10.71 8.86 -3.00
C LYS A 279 11.52 8.20 -1.89
N GLU A 280 11.20 8.51 -0.64
CA GLU A 280 11.94 8.02 0.53
C GLU A 280 11.26 6.81 1.17
N SER A 281 12.06 5.80 1.52
CA SER A 281 11.60 4.64 2.29
C SER A 281 11.46 4.97 3.78
N GLU A 282 12.40 5.77 4.32
CA GLU A 282 12.48 6.10 5.74
C GLU A 282 11.92 7.50 6.03
N LEU A 283 11.04 7.60 7.04
CA LEU A 283 10.43 8.87 7.47
C LEU A 283 11.46 9.90 7.97
N SER A 284 12.59 9.45 8.53
CA SER A 284 13.69 10.32 8.99
C SER A 284 14.34 11.13 7.87
N LYS A 285 14.29 10.64 6.63
CA LYS A 285 14.85 11.28 5.44
C LYS A 285 13.84 12.21 4.75
N THR A 286 12.58 12.15 5.15
CA THR A 286 11.51 12.98 4.58
C THR A 286 11.47 14.37 5.20
N LYS A 287 10.82 15.30 4.50
CA LYS A 287 10.43 16.63 4.99
C LYS A 287 9.54 16.55 6.23
N LEU A 288 8.85 15.43 6.47
CA LEU A 288 8.07 15.22 7.69
C LEU A 288 8.96 15.17 8.95
N ASN A 289 10.25 14.85 8.82
CA ASN A 289 11.21 14.97 9.91
C ASN A 289 11.36 16.43 10.41
N LYS A 290 11.01 17.42 9.58
CA LYS A 290 10.95 18.85 9.95
C LYS A 290 9.53 19.25 10.41
N LYS A 291 8.83 18.35 11.10
CA LYS A 291 7.44 18.55 11.58
C LYS A 291 7.23 19.85 12.35
N ASP A 292 8.17 20.28 13.20
CA ASP A 292 8.02 21.51 14.00
C ASP A 292 7.96 22.76 13.10
N TYR A 293 8.79 22.78 12.06
CA TYR A 293 8.75 23.83 11.04
C TYR A 293 7.44 23.80 10.26
N LEU A 294 6.98 22.61 9.84
CA LEU A 294 5.74 22.46 9.09
C LEU A 294 4.50 22.83 9.92
N LEU A 295 4.48 22.47 11.21
CA LEU A 295 3.46 22.89 12.18
C LEU A 295 3.45 24.41 12.35
N LYS A 296 4.64 25.03 12.49
CA LYS A 296 4.76 26.48 12.62
C LYS A 296 4.25 27.23 11.38
N VAL A 297 4.54 26.70 10.20
CA VAL A 297 4.21 27.36 8.92
C VAL A 297 2.76 27.10 8.49
N GLY A 298 2.27 25.88 8.64
CA GLY A 298 0.95 25.47 8.15
C GLY A 298 -0.15 25.43 9.21
N GLY A 299 0.21 25.32 10.50
CA GLY A 299 -0.74 25.21 11.61
C GLY A 299 -1.78 24.11 11.37
N GLU A 300 -3.06 24.47 11.50
CA GLU A 300 -4.19 23.56 11.28
C GLU A 300 -4.25 23.01 9.85
N ASN A 301 -3.80 23.78 8.85
CA ASN A 301 -3.75 23.32 7.46
C ASN A 301 -2.71 22.20 7.26
N PHE A 302 -1.60 22.23 8.01
CA PHE A 302 -0.64 21.13 7.99
C PHE A 302 -1.25 19.87 8.64
N LYS A 303 -1.99 19.99 9.74
CA LYS A 303 -2.69 18.85 10.34
C LYS A 303 -3.72 18.24 9.38
N ALA A 304 -4.48 19.07 8.66
CA ALA A 304 -5.39 18.61 7.61
C ALA A 304 -4.65 17.88 6.49
N ALA A 305 -3.47 18.35 6.09
CA ALA A 305 -2.61 17.66 5.12
C ALA A 305 -2.14 16.28 5.66
N LEU A 306 -1.87 16.13 6.96
CA LEU A 306 -1.57 14.83 7.56
C LEU A 306 -2.75 13.86 7.48
N VAL A 307 -3.99 14.34 7.65
CA VAL A 307 -5.18 13.50 7.46
C VAL A 307 -5.26 12.97 6.03
N LEU A 308 -4.97 13.81 5.04
CA LEU A 308 -4.93 13.41 3.64
C LEU A 308 -3.79 12.41 3.35
N LEU A 309 -2.60 12.61 3.94
CA LEU A 309 -1.50 11.65 3.84
C LEU A 309 -1.86 10.29 4.45
N ALA A 310 -2.50 10.30 5.63
CA ALA A 310 -2.97 9.09 6.29
C ALA A 310 -3.95 8.31 5.41
N ALA A 311 -4.88 9.02 4.76
CA ALA A 311 -5.83 8.44 3.81
C ALA A 311 -5.14 7.91 2.55
N PHE A 312 -4.12 8.63 2.06
CA PHE A 312 -3.45 8.30 0.82
C PHE A 312 -2.56 7.04 0.93
N PHE A 313 -1.79 6.93 2.01
CA PHE A 313 -0.80 5.87 2.20
C PHE A 313 -1.28 4.71 3.08
N GLY A 314 -2.24 4.94 3.97
CA GLY A 314 -2.67 3.96 4.97
C GLY A 314 -1.64 3.75 6.09
N PHE A 315 -2.01 2.95 7.10
CA PHE A 315 -1.18 2.70 8.28
C PHE A 315 0.12 1.98 7.94
N ASP A 316 0.13 1.15 6.89
CA ASP A 316 1.27 0.33 6.47
C ASP A 316 2.50 1.16 6.06
N LYS A 317 2.33 2.43 5.70
CA LYS A 317 3.46 3.33 5.43
C LYS A 317 4.11 3.89 6.69
N PHE A 318 3.40 3.88 7.82
CA PHE A 318 3.78 4.61 9.03
C PHE A 318 3.98 3.73 10.27
N TYR A 319 3.63 2.44 10.22
CA TYR A 319 3.64 1.58 11.41
C TYR A 319 5.01 1.48 12.08
N ASP A 320 6.10 1.37 11.32
CA ASP A 320 7.47 1.29 11.86
C ASP A 320 7.81 2.52 12.71
N ALA A 321 7.74 3.71 12.11
CA ALA A 321 8.04 4.95 12.82
C ALA A 321 7.05 5.23 13.97
N TYR A 322 5.81 4.79 13.83
CA TYR A 322 4.82 4.86 14.91
C TYR A 322 5.21 3.98 16.10
N TYR A 323 5.65 2.75 15.85
CA TYR A 323 6.10 1.83 16.88
C TYR A 323 7.41 2.25 17.53
N ASP A 324 8.35 2.80 16.76
CA ASP A 324 9.55 3.45 17.29
C ASP A 324 9.19 4.57 18.27
N LYS A 325 8.23 5.42 17.88
CA LYS A 325 7.75 6.52 18.71
C LYS A 325 6.98 6.04 19.95
N MET A 326 6.32 4.89 19.88
CA MET A 326 5.66 4.26 21.02
C MET A 326 6.64 3.61 22.00
N ASN A 327 7.89 3.37 21.60
CA ASN A 327 8.92 2.71 22.41
C ASN A 327 8.39 1.39 22.99
N LEU A 328 7.98 0.49 22.10
CA LEU A 328 7.35 -0.77 22.48
C LEU A 328 8.26 -1.60 23.39
N ARG A 329 7.72 -2.16 24.47
CA ARG A 329 8.50 -2.86 25.51
C ARG A 329 9.29 -4.06 24.98
N PHE A 330 8.85 -4.66 23.88
CA PHE A 330 9.50 -5.81 23.25
C PHE A 330 10.50 -5.41 22.15
N PHE A 331 10.67 -4.12 21.87
CA PHE A 331 11.79 -3.61 21.08
C PHE A 331 13.04 -3.62 21.97
N THR A 332 13.53 -4.82 22.28
CA THR A 332 14.86 -5.00 22.82
C THR A 332 15.82 -4.93 21.64
N ALA A 333 16.79 -4.02 21.65
CA ALA A 333 17.89 -4.09 20.70
C ALA A 333 18.44 -5.51 20.75
N PHE A 334 18.31 -6.26 19.66
CA PHE A 334 18.95 -7.56 19.54
C PHE A 334 20.45 -7.31 19.64
N ARG A 335 20.97 -7.39 20.87
CA ARG A 335 22.41 -7.45 21.08
C ARG A 335 22.76 -8.83 20.58
N GLU A 336 23.32 -8.90 19.37
CA GLU A 336 24.18 -10.02 19.03
C GLU A 336 25.14 -10.17 20.20
N THR A 337 24.90 -11.15 21.05
CA THR A 337 25.93 -11.67 21.93
C THR A 337 26.97 -12.20 20.97
N LYS A 338 27.96 -11.37 20.63
CA LYS A 338 29.20 -11.87 20.06
C LYS A 338 29.59 -13.04 20.95
N PRO A 339 29.71 -14.26 20.41
CA PRO A 339 30.11 -15.40 21.22
C PRO A 339 31.35 -14.97 21.97
N SER A 340 31.36 -15.20 23.30
CA SER A 340 32.55 -14.88 24.07
C SER A 340 33.72 -15.65 23.43
N LYS A 341 34.94 -15.11 23.43
CA LYS A 341 36.12 -15.82 22.89
C LYS A 341 36.24 -17.26 23.38
N LYS A 342 35.70 -17.57 24.57
CA LYS A 342 35.61 -18.93 25.13
C LYS A 342 34.66 -19.88 24.39
N GLU A 343 33.58 -19.38 23.79
CA GLU A 343 32.63 -20.19 23.00
C GLU A 343 33.13 -20.43 21.56
N GLU A 344 33.89 -19.49 20.98
CA GLU A 344 34.60 -19.71 19.71
C GLU A 344 35.77 -20.70 19.87
N GLU A 345 36.54 -20.62 20.96
CA GLU A 345 37.60 -21.57 21.28
C GLU A 345 37.05 -22.99 21.52
N ASN A 346 35.93 -23.12 22.26
CA ASN A 346 35.28 -24.41 22.48
C ASN A 346 34.67 -25.02 21.20
N ARG A 347 34.10 -24.20 20.30
CA ARG A 347 33.62 -24.69 18.99
C ARG A 347 34.77 -25.12 18.09
N GLN A 348 35.91 -24.42 18.13
CA GLN A 348 37.11 -24.80 17.35
C GLN A 348 37.81 -26.06 17.91
N GLU A 349 37.74 -26.33 19.22
CA GLU A 349 38.26 -27.57 19.81
C GLU A 349 37.37 -28.80 19.53
N MET A 350 36.05 -28.64 19.48
CA MET A 350 35.13 -29.73 19.10
C MET A 350 35.29 -30.11 17.62
N VAL A 351 35.46 -29.15 16.72
CA VAL A 351 35.65 -29.41 15.28
C VAL A 351 37.01 -30.06 14.97
N LYS A 352 38.05 -29.83 15.79
CA LYS A 352 39.38 -30.44 15.60
C LYS A 352 39.45 -31.92 16.01
N LYS A 353 38.49 -32.45 16.77
CA LYS A 353 38.53 -33.83 17.28
C LYS A 353 37.82 -34.87 16.41
N GLU A 354 37.07 -34.49 15.37
CA GLU A 354 36.17 -35.44 14.67
C GLU A 354 36.37 -35.62 13.16
N ILE A 355 37.49 -35.21 12.54
CA ILE A 355 37.68 -35.45 11.09
C ILE A 355 38.97 -36.23 10.81
N PRO A 356 38.88 -37.55 10.49
CA PRO A 356 39.95 -38.27 9.81
C PRO A 356 40.15 -37.72 8.40
N LYS A 357 41.42 -37.54 8.02
CA LYS A 357 41.87 -37.02 6.73
C LYS A 357 41.47 -37.95 5.58
N GLU A 358 40.76 -37.42 4.58
CA GLU A 358 40.94 -37.86 3.20
C GLU A 358 40.92 -36.66 2.24
N LYS A 359 41.86 -36.72 1.29
CA LYS A 359 42.28 -35.67 0.35
C LYS A 359 41.23 -35.48 -0.75
N VAL A 360 41.09 -34.26 -1.30
CA VAL A 360 41.22 -33.95 -2.74
C VAL A 360 41.27 -32.41 -2.92
N GLU A 361 42.38 -31.97 -3.51
CA GLU A 361 42.66 -30.83 -4.42
C GLU A 361 42.05 -29.44 -4.18
N GLU A 362 42.95 -28.47 -3.92
CA GLU A 362 42.80 -27.06 -4.28
C GLU A 362 43.60 -26.75 -5.56
N SER A 363 42.92 -26.22 -6.58
CA SER A 363 43.51 -25.21 -7.46
C SER A 363 42.47 -24.17 -7.85
N ILE A 364 42.78 -22.94 -7.48
CA ILE A 364 42.02 -21.69 -7.63
C ILE A 364 41.87 -21.30 -9.12
N SER A 365 40.71 -20.83 -9.56
CA SER A 365 40.63 -19.67 -10.48
C SER A 365 39.22 -19.07 -10.60
N ALA A 366 39.19 -17.74 -10.70
CA ALA A 366 38.02 -16.88 -10.80
C ALA A 366 37.35 -16.92 -12.18
N ALA A 367 36.02 -16.99 -12.22
CA ALA A 367 35.16 -16.35 -13.22
C ALA A 367 33.67 -16.57 -12.85
N ASN A 368 32.96 -15.49 -12.52
CA ASN A 368 31.49 -15.49 -12.49
C ASN A 368 30.97 -15.63 -13.93
N VAL A 369 30.48 -16.81 -14.29
CA VAL A 369 29.69 -17.06 -15.49
C VAL A 369 28.39 -17.74 -15.03
N LEU A 370 27.27 -17.02 -15.10
CA LEU A 370 25.95 -17.67 -15.11
C LEU A 370 25.69 -18.16 -16.54
N SER A 371 25.74 -19.46 -16.75
CA SER A 371 25.30 -20.12 -17.97
C SER A 371 23.82 -20.50 -17.84
N LEU A 372 22.95 -19.86 -18.61
CA LEU A 372 21.54 -20.21 -18.72
C LEU A 372 21.36 -21.31 -19.77
N THR A 373 20.75 -22.42 -19.35
CA THR A 373 20.33 -23.50 -20.27
C THR A 373 18.81 -23.54 -20.24
N ILE A 374 18.17 -23.27 -21.37
CA ILE A 374 16.70 -23.26 -21.49
C ILE A 374 16.24 -24.66 -21.91
N ASN A 375 15.38 -25.30 -21.13
CA ASN A 375 14.54 -26.41 -21.60
C ASN A 375 13.27 -25.84 -22.24
N PRO A 376 12.79 -26.39 -23.36
CA PRO A 376 11.63 -25.85 -24.07
C PRO A 376 10.34 -26.26 -23.34
N VAL A 377 9.57 -25.28 -22.87
CA VAL A 377 8.17 -25.49 -22.49
C VAL A 377 7.28 -24.59 -23.33
N GLU A 378 6.28 -25.22 -23.93
CA GLU A 378 5.33 -24.69 -24.90
C GLU A 378 4.52 -23.50 -24.37
N MET A 379 4.44 -22.44 -25.18
CA MET A 379 3.64 -21.24 -24.92
C MET A 379 2.14 -21.55 -25.05
N LYS A 380 1.37 -21.35 -23.97
CA LYS A 380 -0.03 -20.94 -24.09
C LYS A 380 -0.09 -19.43 -24.24
N THR A 381 -0.68 -19.01 -25.35
CA THR A 381 -0.96 -17.62 -25.73
C THR A 381 -1.84 -16.91 -24.70
N VAL A 382 -1.33 -15.83 -24.10
CA VAL A 382 -2.13 -14.81 -23.42
C VAL A 382 -1.84 -13.47 -24.09
N SER A 383 -2.92 -12.81 -24.51
CA SER A 383 -2.95 -11.56 -25.25
C SER A 383 -3.04 -10.37 -24.30
N GLU A 384 -1.92 -9.72 -24.01
CA GLU A 384 -1.84 -8.33 -23.50
C GLU A 384 -0.63 -7.64 -24.16
N PRO A 385 -0.63 -6.31 -24.36
CA PRO A 385 0.34 -5.64 -25.23
C PRO A 385 1.72 -5.62 -24.56
N VAL A 386 2.57 -6.54 -24.99
CA VAL A 386 3.98 -6.64 -24.59
C VAL A 386 4.68 -5.32 -24.88
N ASN A 387 5.22 -4.70 -23.82
CA ASN A 387 6.02 -3.48 -23.88
C ASN A 387 7.09 -3.58 -24.99
N ASP A 388 7.21 -2.59 -25.88
CA ASP A 388 8.13 -2.63 -27.04
C ASP A 388 9.59 -2.98 -26.65
N TYR A 389 10.01 -2.64 -25.43
CA TYR A 389 11.33 -3.00 -24.89
C TYR A 389 11.47 -4.52 -24.67
N HIS A 390 10.42 -5.20 -24.21
CA HIS A 390 10.40 -6.66 -24.02
C HIS A 390 10.51 -7.40 -25.35
N GLN A 391 9.82 -6.95 -26.40
CA GLN A 391 9.92 -7.54 -27.74
C GLN A 391 11.34 -7.45 -28.31
N ILE A 392 12.01 -6.31 -28.10
CA ILE A 392 13.40 -6.14 -28.56
C ILE A 392 14.34 -7.10 -27.82
N ILE A 393 14.23 -7.21 -26.50
CA ILE A 393 15.07 -8.11 -25.69
C ILE A 393 14.84 -9.58 -26.09
N LEU A 394 13.58 -10.01 -26.22
CA LEU A 394 13.25 -11.38 -26.62
C LEU A 394 13.76 -11.70 -28.04
N SER A 395 13.71 -10.74 -28.98
CA SER A 395 14.27 -10.92 -30.32
C SER A 395 15.80 -11.04 -30.33
N ALA A 396 16.49 -10.30 -29.46
CA ALA A 396 17.94 -10.36 -29.31
C ALA A 396 18.39 -11.69 -28.68
N LEU A 397 17.66 -12.18 -27.67
CA LEU A 397 17.94 -13.48 -27.04
C LEU A 397 17.69 -14.65 -28.00
N LYS A 398 16.60 -14.62 -28.78
CA LYS A 398 16.31 -15.66 -29.79
C LYS A 398 17.34 -15.74 -30.90
N SER A 399 17.95 -14.62 -31.31
CA SER A 399 18.91 -14.59 -32.41
C SER A 399 20.34 -14.96 -32.01
N LYS A 400 20.72 -14.75 -30.75
CA LYS A 400 22.11 -14.89 -30.27
C LYS A 400 22.31 -15.99 -29.22
N GLY A 401 21.24 -16.58 -28.68
CA GLY A 401 21.29 -17.65 -27.67
C GLY A 401 21.70 -17.19 -26.28
N SER A 402 22.72 -16.34 -26.16
CA SER A 402 23.13 -15.68 -24.91
C SER A 402 23.65 -14.26 -25.21
N CYS A 403 23.23 -13.27 -24.44
CA CYS A 403 23.66 -11.88 -24.59
C CYS A 403 24.07 -11.28 -23.24
N SER A 404 25.11 -10.44 -23.22
CA SER A 404 25.43 -9.66 -22.04
C SER A 404 24.44 -8.51 -21.85
N LEU A 405 24.23 -8.06 -20.60
CA LEU A 405 23.42 -6.88 -20.30
C LEU A 405 23.89 -5.62 -21.04
N THR A 406 25.19 -5.54 -21.33
CA THR A 406 25.79 -4.42 -22.07
C THR A 406 25.35 -4.41 -23.53
N ASP A 407 25.21 -5.58 -24.13
CA ASP A 407 24.84 -5.71 -25.54
C ASP A 407 23.34 -5.46 -25.74
N LEU A 408 22.51 -5.93 -24.80
CA LEU A 408 21.09 -5.61 -24.75
C LEU A 408 20.85 -4.10 -24.60
N ALA A 409 21.62 -3.42 -23.75
CA ALA A 409 21.52 -1.95 -23.61
C ALA A 409 21.85 -1.22 -24.91
N LYS A 410 22.86 -1.68 -25.67
CA LYS A 410 23.20 -1.12 -26.99
C LYS A 410 22.10 -1.36 -28.01
N GLU A 411 21.51 -2.55 -28.01
CA GLU A 411 20.48 -2.96 -28.97
C GLU A 411 19.16 -2.21 -28.73
N LEU A 412 18.78 -2.01 -27.48
CA LEU A 412 17.67 -1.12 -27.09
C LEU A 412 17.93 0.32 -27.52
N LYS A 413 19.15 0.82 -27.30
CA LYS A 413 19.53 2.18 -27.70
C LYS A 413 19.45 2.37 -29.22
N ALA A 414 19.92 1.39 -29.99
CA ALA A 414 19.91 1.42 -31.44
C ALA A 414 18.48 1.46 -32.01
N LYS A 415 17.51 0.78 -31.38
CA LYS A 415 16.12 0.70 -31.86
C LYS A 415 15.18 1.79 -31.33
N LYS A 416 15.44 2.38 -30.15
CA LYS A 416 14.52 3.34 -29.49
C LYS A 416 15.02 4.79 -29.45
N GLY A 417 16.27 5.08 -29.82
CA GLY A 417 16.71 6.41 -30.28
C GLY A 417 16.63 7.60 -29.29
N LYS A 418 16.32 7.43 -28.01
CA LYS A 418 16.31 8.53 -27.02
C LYS A 418 16.84 8.06 -25.65
N GLY A 419 17.80 8.82 -25.08
CA GLY A 419 18.31 8.62 -23.72
C GLY A 419 19.48 7.62 -23.57
N LYS A 420 20.26 7.76 -22.48
CA LYS A 420 21.26 6.76 -22.07
C LYS A 420 20.53 5.59 -21.43
N ILE A 421 20.38 4.48 -22.16
CA ILE A 421 19.96 3.20 -21.58
C ILE A 421 21.18 2.56 -20.92
N THR A 422 21.09 2.31 -19.62
CA THR A 422 22.14 1.73 -18.79
C THR A 422 21.89 0.24 -18.55
N LYS A 423 22.86 -0.47 -17.97
CA LYS A 423 22.71 -1.90 -17.63
C LYS A 423 21.63 -2.13 -16.58
N GLU A 424 21.40 -1.15 -15.71
CA GLU A 424 20.42 -1.25 -14.64
C GLU A 424 18.99 -1.12 -15.15
N ASP A 425 18.79 -0.29 -16.19
CA ASP A 425 17.52 -0.21 -16.91
C ASP A 425 17.17 -1.56 -17.56
N VAL A 426 18.16 -2.25 -18.14
CA VAL A 426 17.96 -3.59 -18.71
C VAL A 426 17.61 -4.61 -17.64
N ARG A 427 18.21 -4.54 -16.44
CA ARG A 427 17.86 -5.43 -15.32
C ARG A 427 16.42 -5.23 -14.84
N LEU A 428 15.99 -3.97 -14.73
CA LEU A 428 14.61 -3.64 -14.36
C LEU A 428 13.62 -4.18 -15.41
N ILE A 429 13.89 -3.99 -16.69
CA ILE A 429 13.05 -4.49 -17.78
C ILE A 429 12.99 -6.03 -17.80
N LEU A 430 14.10 -6.71 -17.48
CA LEU A 430 14.15 -8.17 -17.36
C LEU A 430 13.41 -8.67 -16.11
N LYS A 431 13.43 -7.92 -15.01
CA LYS A 431 12.70 -8.27 -13.79
C LYS A 431 11.18 -8.21 -13.99
N ASP A 432 10.73 -7.30 -14.85
CA ASP A 432 9.32 -7.21 -15.27
C ASP A 432 8.89 -8.36 -16.23
N LEU A 433 9.85 -9.12 -16.78
CA LEU A 433 9.61 -10.36 -17.52
C LEU A 433 9.66 -11.54 -16.53
N GLU A 434 8.67 -11.67 -15.66
CA GLU A 434 8.59 -12.84 -14.76
C GLU A 434 8.62 -14.15 -15.58
N GLY A 435 9.66 -14.96 -15.37
CA GLY A 435 9.82 -16.29 -15.99
C GLY A 435 11.20 -16.66 -16.55
N ILE A 436 12.23 -15.84 -16.38
CA ILE A 436 13.60 -16.19 -16.76
C ILE A 436 14.51 -16.00 -15.54
N GLU A 437 14.82 -17.11 -14.84
CA GLU A 437 15.97 -17.16 -13.91
C GLU A 437 17.29 -16.94 -14.66
#